data_AF-K0KKI3-F1
#
_entry.id   AF-K0KKI3-F1
#
_cell.length_a   1.000
_cell.length_b   1.000
_cell.length_c   1.000
_cell.angle_alpha   90.00
_cell.angle_beta   90.00
_cell.angle_gamma   90.00
#
_symmetry.space_group_name_H-M   'P 1'
#
loop_
_entity.id
_entity.type
_entity.pdbx_description
1 polymer ?
#
loop_
_entity_poly.entity_id
_entity_poly.type
_entity_poly.pdbx_seq_one_letter_code
_entity_poly.pdbx_strand_id
1 'polypeptide(L)'
;MPVTDKYEVNYGTWAIATAAFPGLFTALEYFDPNNGKHFTRPNGGILRVTTIMGFIGGFIIVYNHSTKRFWGVSENSREVKLDRYEIKSKLSKGEFPYGTSTLTPNLQDVAARNSKNSQLFLGIIPWFNLVSHPHHDVDLKKYYEVRPGEEEWGFKLPEHEELKRLSSTANWSGV
;
A
#
# COMPACT_ATOMS: atom_id res chain seq x y z
N MET A 1 8.73 14.70 -16.70
CA MET A 1 7.52 15.48 -16.33
C MET A 1 7.26 15.28 -14.85
N PRO A 2 7.04 16.34 -14.05
CA PRO A 2 6.71 16.18 -12.64
C PRO A 2 5.26 15.71 -12.56
N VAL A 3 5.06 14.43 -12.23
CA VAL A 3 3.72 13.92 -11.88
C VAL A 3 3.44 14.41 -10.48
N THR A 4 2.98 15.65 -10.34
CA THR A 4 2.48 16.19 -9.07
C THR A 4 1.19 15.46 -8.69
N ASP A 5 1.07 15.01 -7.47
CA ASP A 5 1.68 13.80 -6.95
C ASP A 5 0.52 13.13 -6.20
N LYS A 6 -0.03 12.02 -6.68
CA LYS A 6 -1.24 11.42 -6.06
C LYS A 6 -1.01 11.05 -4.59
N TYR A 7 0.24 11.02 -4.14
CA TYR A 7 0.59 10.94 -2.74
C TYR A 7 0.15 12.18 -1.94
N GLU A 8 0.27 13.39 -2.49
CA GLU A 8 -0.23 14.63 -1.86
C GLU A 8 -1.74 14.55 -1.58
N VAL A 9 -2.52 13.98 -2.50
CA VAL A 9 -3.96 13.79 -2.32
C VAL A 9 -4.24 12.79 -1.19
N ASN A 10 -3.46 11.71 -1.09
CA ASN A 10 -3.61 10.75 0.01
C ASN A 10 -3.23 11.39 1.36
N TYR A 11 -2.09 12.08 1.44
CA TYR A 11 -1.68 12.77 2.67
C TYR A 11 -2.68 13.88 3.06
N GLY A 12 -3.21 14.62 2.09
CA GLY A 12 -4.28 15.60 2.29
C GLY A 12 -5.56 14.94 2.81
N THR A 13 -5.98 13.82 2.21
CA THR A 13 -7.14 13.04 2.68
C THR A 13 -6.95 12.57 4.11
N TRP A 14 -5.75 12.10 4.45
CA TRP A 14 -5.43 11.65 5.80
C TRP A 14 -5.46 12.79 6.82
N ALA A 15 -4.87 13.94 6.48
CA ALA A 15 -4.89 15.14 7.30
C ALA A 15 -6.32 15.65 7.51
N ILE A 16 -7.13 15.68 6.44
CA ILE A 16 -8.55 16.04 6.49
C ILE A 16 -9.30 15.10 7.43
N ALA A 17 -9.16 13.77 7.27
CA ALA A 17 -9.83 12.81 8.14
C ALA A 17 -9.43 12.97 9.63
N THR A 18 -8.15 13.24 9.88
CA THR A 18 -7.60 13.48 11.22
C THR A 18 -8.21 14.71 11.89
N ALA A 19 -8.41 15.79 11.14
CA ALA A 19 -9.03 17.02 11.64
C ALA A 19 -10.57 16.97 11.65
N ALA A 20 -11.16 16.24 10.71
CA ALA A 20 -12.61 16.15 10.53
C ALA A 20 -13.28 15.49 11.73
N PHE A 21 -12.72 14.41 12.29
CA PHE A 21 -13.34 13.71 13.41
C PHE A 21 -13.49 14.58 14.68
N PRO A 22 -12.43 15.21 15.23
CA PRO A 22 -12.57 16.12 16.38
C PRO A 22 -13.40 17.37 16.03
N GLY A 23 -13.31 17.86 14.77
CA GLY A 23 -14.11 18.99 14.29
C GLY A 23 -15.60 18.68 14.26
N LEU A 24 -15.99 17.54 13.70
CA LEU A 24 -17.37 17.04 13.68
C LEU A 24 -17.88 16.77 15.09
N PHE A 25 -17.07 16.16 15.95
CA PHE A 25 -17.44 15.97 17.36
C PHE A 25 -17.73 17.30 18.07
N THR A 26 -16.88 18.30 17.85
CA THR A 26 -17.08 19.65 18.41
C THR A 26 -18.31 20.34 17.82
N ALA A 27 -18.59 20.13 16.53
CA ALA A 27 -19.79 20.63 15.88
C ALA A 27 -21.05 19.98 16.44
N LEU A 28 -21.03 18.67 16.71
CA LEU A 28 -22.14 17.97 17.36
C LEU A 28 -22.42 18.54 18.75
N GLU A 29 -21.40 18.76 19.57
CA GLU A 29 -21.54 19.42 20.89
C GLU A 29 -22.03 20.87 20.78
N TYR A 30 -21.80 21.55 19.66
CA TYR A 30 -22.35 22.88 19.40
C TYR A 30 -23.85 22.84 19.08
N PHE A 31 -24.29 21.87 18.28
CA PHE A 31 -25.69 21.73 17.89
C PHE A 31 -26.57 21.10 18.96
N ASP A 32 -26.04 20.13 19.70
CA ASP A 32 -26.72 19.44 20.79
C ASP A 32 -25.76 19.28 21.98
N PRO A 33 -25.63 20.32 22.82
CA PRO A 33 -24.69 20.29 23.93
C PRO A 33 -25.09 19.20 24.94
N ASN A 34 -24.15 18.33 25.30
CA ASN A 34 -24.41 17.25 26.27
C ASN A 34 -24.89 17.76 27.64
N ASN A 35 -24.59 19.02 27.99
CA ASN A 35 -25.04 19.66 29.23
C ASN A 35 -26.47 20.24 29.15
N GLY A 36 -27.12 20.21 27.99
CA GLY A 36 -28.49 20.67 27.75
C GLY A 36 -28.71 22.20 27.83
N LYS A 37 -27.63 23.01 27.87
CA LYS A 37 -27.73 24.46 28.05
C LYS A 37 -27.00 25.23 26.97
N HIS A 38 -25.68 25.17 26.98
CA HIS A 38 -24.82 25.98 26.14
C HIS A 38 -23.59 25.19 25.73
N PHE A 39 -23.06 25.51 24.54
CA PHE A 39 -21.85 24.90 24.04
C PHE A 39 -20.73 24.96 25.10
N THR A 40 -20.23 23.79 25.45
CA THR A 40 -19.00 23.65 26.22
C THR A 40 -17.96 22.98 25.35
N ARG A 41 -16.78 23.60 25.23
CA ARG A 41 -15.69 23.00 24.46
C ARG A 41 -15.41 21.58 24.98
N PRO A 42 -15.35 20.57 24.09
CA PRO A 42 -14.98 19.22 24.49
C PRO A 42 -13.66 19.23 25.26
N ASN A 43 -13.58 18.44 26.33
CA ASN A 43 -12.36 18.38 27.12
C ASN A 43 -11.17 17.88 26.27
N GLY A 44 -9.95 18.19 26.71
CA GLY A 44 -8.75 17.83 25.96
C GLY A 44 -8.57 16.31 25.79
N GLY A 45 -9.10 15.49 26.69
CA GLY A 45 -9.05 14.03 26.59
C GLY A 45 -9.88 13.51 25.42
N ILE A 46 -11.13 13.98 25.29
CA ILE A 46 -12.05 13.65 24.20
C ILE A 46 -11.45 14.09 22.87
N LEU A 47 -10.96 15.34 22.79
CA LEU A 47 -10.34 15.85 21.56
C LEU A 47 -9.17 14.95 21.11
N ARG A 48 -8.28 14.54 22.02
CA ARG A 48 -7.18 13.62 21.70
C ARG A 48 -7.68 12.28 21.17
N VAL A 49 -8.65 11.66 21.84
CA VAL A 49 -9.23 10.38 21.40
C VAL A 49 -9.86 10.52 20.02
N THR A 50 -10.67 11.55 19.80
CA THR A 50 -11.32 11.80 18.50
C THR A 50 -10.30 12.06 17.38
N THR A 51 -9.21 12.76 17.66
CA THR A 51 -8.11 12.94 16.70
C THR A 51 -7.44 11.61 16.37
N ILE A 52 -7.16 10.74 17.35
CA ILE A 52 -6.59 9.41 17.12
C ILE A 52 -7.53 8.57 16.25
N MET A 53 -8.84 8.62 16.50
CA MET A 53 -9.84 7.92 15.69
C MET A 53 -9.86 8.43 14.25
N GLY A 54 -9.85 9.75 14.05
CA GLY A 54 -9.75 10.36 12.73
C GLY A 54 -8.45 9.98 11.99
N PHE A 55 -7.33 9.90 12.72
CA PHE A 55 -6.05 9.48 12.18
C PHE A 55 -6.08 8.01 11.72
N ILE A 56 -6.58 7.09 12.55
CA ILE A 56 -6.68 5.67 12.20
C ILE A 56 -7.65 5.47 11.02
N GLY A 57 -8.82 6.11 11.07
CA GLY A 57 -9.81 6.04 9.98
C GLY A 57 -9.26 6.60 8.66
N GLY A 58 -8.56 7.74 8.73
CA GLY A 58 -7.89 8.33 7.58
C GLY A 58 -6.83 7.40 6.99
N PHE A 59 -6.01 6.75 7.83
CA PHE A 59 -5.04 5.76 7.39
C PHE A 59 -5.70 4.60 6.62
N ILE A 60 -6.79 4.05 7.14
CA ILE A 60 -7.53 2.95 6.49
C ILE A 60 -8.08 3.37 5.12
N ILE A 61 -8.57 4.62 4.99
CA ILE A 61 -9.06 5.18 3.72
C ILE A 61 -7.92 5.29 2.70
N VAL A 62 -6.79 5.88 3.08
CA VAL A 62 -5.68 6.08 2.14
C VAL A 62 -4.98 4.78 1.78
N TYR A 63 -4.91 3.83 2.71
CA TYR A 63 -4.43 2.47 2.44
C TYR A 63 -5.34 1.76 1.41
N ASN A 64 -6.67 1.85 1.58
CA ASN A 64 -7.65 1.39 0.58
C ASN A 64 -7.43 2.02 -0.80
N HIS A 65 -7.27 3.35 -0.86
CA HIS A 65 -7.06 4.07 -2.11
C HIS A 65 -5.75 3.63 -2.80
N SER A 66 -4.70 3.38 -2.02
CA SER A 66 -3.43 2.88 -2.54
C SER A 66 -3.57 1.47 -3.11
N THR A 67 -4.17 0.55 -2.36
CA THR A 67 -4.37 -0.84 -2.81
C THR A 67 -5.21 -0.92 -4.10
N LYS A 68 -6.21 -0.06 -4.28
CA LYS A 68 -6.99 0.02 -5.54
C LYS A 68 -6.13 0.38 -6.76
N ARG A 69 -5.05 1.14 -6.60
CA ARG A 69 -4.09 1.43 -7.68
C ARG A 69 -3.24 0.19 -8.00
N PHE A 70 -2.79 -0.54 -6.98
CA PHE A 70 -2.09 -1.81 -7.18
C PHE A 70 -2.94 -2.86 -7.89
N TRP A 71 -4.25 -2.92 -7.62
CA TRP A 71 -5.19 -3.82 -8.31
C TRP A 71 -5.59 -3.35 -9.71
N GLY A 72 -5.18 -2.15 -10.13
CA GLY A 72 -5.61 -1.57 -11.41
C GLY A 72 -7.09 -1.20 -11.47
N VAL A 73 -7.78 -1.13 -10.33
CA VAL A 73 -9.18 -0.69 -10.23
C VAL A 73 -9.31 0.83 -10.44
N SER A 74 -8.22 1.56 -10.19
CA SER A 74 -8.12 3.00 -10.41
C SER A 74 -6.86 3.33 -11.20
N GLU A 75 -6.77 4.55 -11.75
CA GLU A 75 -5.60 4.99 -12.51
C GLU A 75 -4.31 4.80 -11.70
N ASN A 76 -3.34 4.13 -12.33
CA ASN A 76 -2.11 3.65 -11.71
C ASN A 76 -0.89 3.73 -12.65
N SER A 77 -0.90 4.59 -13.68
CA SER A 77 0.19 4.62 -14.68
C SER A 77 1.55 4.93 -14.05
N ARG A 78 1.54 5.78 -13.02
CA ARG A 78 2.72 6.10 -12.23
C ARG A 78 3.21 4.91 -11.43
N GLU A 79 2.33 4.24 -10.69
CA GLU A 79 2.67 3.05 -9.91
C GLU A 79 3.20 1.94 -10.82
N VAL A 80 2.62 1.75 -12.00
CA VAL A 80 3.11 0.80 -13.01
C VAL A 80 4.52 1.18 -13.48
N LYS A 81 4.80 2.46 -13.71
CA LYS A 81 6.14 2.92 -14.10
C LYS A 81 7.17 2.68 -12.99
N LEU A 82 6.81 2.99 -11.74
CA LEU A 82 7.67 2.78 -10.57
C LEU A 82 7.92 1.29 -10.32
N ASP A 83 6.87 0.46 -10.36
CA ASP A 83 6.96 -1.00 -10.25
C ASP A 83 7.92 -1.54 -11.32
N ARG A 84 7.74 -1.17 -12.59
CA ARG A 84 8.62 -1.63 -13.67
C ARG A 84 10.06 -1.19 -13.48
N TYR A 85 10.30 0.04 -13.02
CA TYR A 85 11.65 0.52 -12.72
C TYR A 85 12.29 -0.28 -11.58
N GLU A 86 11.60 -0.42 -10.44
CA GLU A 86 12.11 -1.11 -9.26
C GLU A 86 12.38 -2.59 -9.52
N ILE A 87 11.44 -3.27 -10.18
CA ILE A 87 11.57 -4.69 -10.52
C ILE A 87 12.71 -4.89 -11.51
N LYS A 88 12.79 -4.10 -12.59
CA LYS A 88 13.91 -4.20 -13.54
C LYS A 88 15.25 -3.90 -12.88
N SER A 89 15.31 -2.94 -11.97
CA SER A 89 16.51 -2.62 -11.21
C SER A 89 16.98 -3.81 -10.37
N LYS A 90 16.08 -4.45 -9.61
CA LYS A 90 16.40 -5.65 -8.82
C LYS A 90 16.81 -6.82 -9.69
N LEU A 91 16.06 -7.09 -10.76
CA LEU A 91 16.39 -8.18 -11.70
C LEU A 91 17.73 -7.96 -12.39
N SER A 92 18.10 -6.72 -12.74
CA SER A 92 19.41 -6.40 -13.32
C SER A 92 20.59 -6.68 -12.37
N LYS A 93 20.31 -6.77 -11.06
CA LYS A 93 21.27 -7.14 -10.01
C LYS A 93 21.20 -8.62 -9.64
N GLY A 94 20.31 -9.40 -10.26
CA GLY A 94 20.04 -10.79 -9.87
C GLY A 94 19.33 -10.93 -8.53
N GLU A 95 18.65 -9.89 -8.04
CA GLU A 95 17.93 -9.89 -6.77
C GLU A 95 16.46 -10.29 -6.93
N PHE A 96 15.87 -10.84 -5.87
CA PHE A 96 14.46 -11.17 -5.87
C PHE A 96 13.61 -9.89 -5.85
N PRO A 97 12.65 -9.72 -6.78
CA PRO A 97 11.82 -8.51 -6.82
C PRO A 97 11.03 -8.24 -5.54
N TYR A 98 10.55 -9.28 -4.85
CA TYR A 98 9.62 -9.15 -3.73
C TYR A 98 10.29 -9.25 -2.35
N GLY A 99 11.63 -9.26 -2.29
CA GLY A 99 12.40 -9.26 -1.05
C GLY A 99 12.51 -10.62 -0.35
N THR A 100 13.43 -10.75 0.60
CA THR A 100 13.68 -12.01 1.31
C THR A 100 12.83 -12.11 2.58
N SER A 101 12.56 -13.35 3.01
CA SER A 101 11.77 -13.65 4.20
C SER A 101 12.52 -14.65 5.07
N THR A 102 12.43 -14.48 6.39
CA THR A 102 12.93 -15.45 7.37
C THR A 102 11.98 -16.63 7.56
N LEU A 103 10.76 -16.55 7.00
CA LEU A 103 9.76 -17.60 7.09
C LEU A 103 10.04 -18.73 6.10
N THR A 104 9.66 -19.94 6.48
CA THR A 104 9.69 -21.09 5.55
C THR A 104 8.71 -20.88 4.40
N PRO A 105 8.92 -21.51 3.23
CA PRO A 105 8.02 -21.37 2.09
C PRO A 105 6.54 -21.70 2.42
N ASN A 106 6.30 -22.68 3.28
CA ASN A 106 4.95 -23.01 3.75
C ASN A 106 4.31 -21.84 4.54
N LEU A 107 5.05 -21.24 5.47
CA LEU A 107 4.55 -20.10 6.23
C LEU A 107 4.34 -18.85 5.36
N GLN A 108 5.14 -18.68 4.31
CA GLN A 108 4.93 -17.63 3.32
C GLN A 108 3.62 -17.85 2.53
N ASP A 109 3.30 -19.09 2.15
CA ASP A 109 2.01 -19.43 1.51
C ASP A 109 0.82 -19.14 2.44
N VAL A 110 0.91 -19.57 3.70
CA VAL A 110 -0.12 -19.29 4.71
C VAL A 110 -0.30 -17.78 4.90
N ALA A 111 0.80 -17.03 5.01
CA ALA A 111 0.76 -15.57 5.13
C ALA A 111 0.14 -14.89 3.90
N ALA A 112 0.49 -15.35 2.70
CA ALA A 112 -0.07 -14.84 1.46
C ALA A 112 -1.59 -15.08 1.40
N ARG A 113 -2.05 -16.28 1.74
CA ARG A 113 -3.49 -16.62 1.72
C ARG A 113 -4.31 -15.84 2.73
N ASN A 114 -3.75 -15.54 3.90
CA ASN A 114 -4.43 -14.74 4.93
C ASN A 114 -4.46 -13.23 4.58
N SER A 115 -3.43 -12.73 3.90
CA SER A 115 -3.33 -11.30 3.55
C SER A 115 -3.88 -10.95 2.17
N LYS A 116 -4.06 -11.94 1.29
CA LYS A 116 -4.65 -11.74 -0.04
C LYS A 116 -6.06 -11.19 0.09
N ASN A 117 -6.32 -10.04 -0.54
CA ASN A 117 -7.60 -9.35 -0.55
C ASN A 117 -8.13 -8.91 0.83
N SER A 118 -7.33 -8.98 1.91
CA SER A 118 -7.76 -8.59 3.26
C SER A 118 -8.19 -7.12 3.35
N GLN A 119 -7.73 -6.30 2.40
CA GLN A 119 -8.14 -4.93 2.14
C GLN A 119 -9.67 -4.73 2.14
N LEU A 120 -10.43 -5.69 1.60
CA LEU A 120 -11.89 -5.60 1.50
C LEU A 120 -12.60 -5.63 2.86
N PHE A 121 -11.89 -6.06 3.91
CA PHE A 121 -12.44 -6.25 5.24
C PHE A 121 -11.78 -5.35 6.31
N LEU A 122 -10.98 -4.35 5.91
CA LEU A 122 -10.26 -3.48 6.86
C LEU A 122 -11.16 -2.68 7.80
N GLY A 123 -12.41 -2.42 7.41
CA GLY A 123 -13.38 -1.75 8.29
C GLY A 123 -13.80 -2.58 9.49
N ILE A 124 -13.52 -3.88 9.48
CA ILE A 124 -13.88 -4.81 10.57
C ILE A 124 -12.61 -5.37 11.22
N ILE A 125 -11.65 -5.86 10.41
CA ILE A 125 -10.36 -6.36 10.92
C ILE A 125 -9.23 -5.72 10.11
N PRO A 126 -8.35 -4.91 10.75
CA PRO A 126 -7.21 -4.32 10.08
C PRO A 126 -6.14 -5.39 9.86
N TRP A 127 -6.13 -5.98 8.66
CA TRP A 127 -5.20 -7.05 8.30
C TRP A 127 -4.35 -6.67 7.10
N PHE A 128 -3.03 -6.63 7.31
CA PHE A 128 -2.06 -6.14 6.33
C PHE A 128 -1.08 -7.24 5.93
N ASN A 129 -0.53 -7.13 4.71
CA ASN A 129 0.60 -7.97 4.34
C ASN A 129 1.90 -7.39 4.93
N LEU A 130 2.54 -8.17 5.79
CA LEU A 130 3.83 -7.83 6.44
C LEU A 130 4.92 -8.87 6.12
N VAL A 131 4.64 -9.79 5.21
CA VAL A 131 5.53 -10.90 4.86
C VAL A 131 5.94 -10.76 3.40
N SER A 132 7.25 -10.68 3.15
CA SER A 132 7.80 -10.86 1.81
C SER A 132 7.50 -12.29 1.36
N HIS A 133 6.73 -12.44 0.30
CA HIS A 133 6.38 -13.75 -0.25
C HIS A 133 6.32 -13.69 -1.79
N PRO A 134 6.53 -14.81 -2.48
CA PRO A 134 6.46 -14.87 -3.94
C PRO A 134 5.04 -14.73 -4.55
N HIS A 135 3.99 -14.90 -3.75
CA HIS A 135 2.61 -15.09 -4.22
C HIS A 135 1.89 -13.77 -4.58
N HIS A 136 2.34 -13.09 -5.63
CA HIS A 136 1.76 -11.82 -6.11
C HIS A 136 0.97 -11.95 -7.43
N ASP A 137 0.78 -13.17 -7.95
CA ASP A 137 0.06 -13.47 -9.20
C ASP A 137 0.58 -12.68 -10.43
N VAL A 138 1.91 -12.47 -10.51
CA VAL A 138 2.57 -11.73 -11.58
C VAL A 138 3.64 -12.58 -12.25
N ASP A 139 3.55 -12.74 -13.57
CA ASP A 139 4.61 -13.33 -14.38
C ASP A 139 5.74 -12.31 -14.61
N LEU A 140 6.96 -12.65 -14.20
CA LEU A 140 8.14 -11.78 -14.35
C LEU A 140 8.53 -11.56 -15.82
N LYS A 141 8.09 -12.41 -16.75
CA LYS A 141 8.32 -12.22 -18.20
C LYS A 141 7.81 -10.88 -18.69
N LYS A 142 6.76 -10.31 -18.08
CA LYS A 142 6.22 -9.00 -18.48
C LYS A 142 7.25 -7.86 -18.35
N TYR A 143 8.28 -8.04 -17.52
CA TYR A 143 9.34 -7.05 -17.34
C TYR A 143 10.47 -7.19 -18.36
N TYR A 144 10.49 -8.23 -19.19
CA TYR A 144 11.47 -8.35 -20.28
C TYR A 144 11.09 -7.53 -21.51
N GLU A 145 9.80 -7.23 -21.65
CA GLU A 145 9.33 -6.23 -22.61
C GLU A 145 9.91 -4.86 -22.23
N VAL A 146 10.43 -4.12 -23.21
CA VAL A 146 10.87 -2.73 -23.05
C VAL A 146 9.76 -1.82 -23.58
N ARG A 147 9.25 -0.93 -22.73
CA ARG A 147 8.24 0.06 -23.12
C ARG A 147 8.90 1.40 -23.43
N PRO A 148 8.22 2.29 -24.20
CA PRO A 148 8.75 3.61 -24.50
C PRO A 148 9.15 4.39 -23.24
N GLY A 149 10.38 4.89 -23.22
CA GLY A 149 10.99 5.64 -22.12
C GLY A 149 11.68 4.76 -21.07
N GLU A 150 11.59 3.43 -21.17
CA GLU A 150 12.33 2.50 -20.31
C GLU A 150 13.74 2.23 -20.83
N GLU A 151 14.00 2.51 -22.11
CA GLU A 151 15.32 2.39 -22.75
C GLU A 151 16.36 3.26 -22.04
N GLU A 152 15.93 4.43 -21.55
CA GLU A 152 16.77 5.41 -20.85
C GLU A 152 17.28 4.90 -19.50
N TRP A 153 16.65 3.88 -18.91
CA TRP A 153 17.04 3.36 -17.58
C TRP A 153 18.34 2.53 -17.63
N GLY A 154 18.73 2.05 -18.82
CA GLY A 154 20.00 1.34 -19.02
C GLY A 154 20.11 -0.02 -18.32
N PHE A 155 19.01 -0.58 -17.83
CA PHE A 155 19.03 -1.89 -17.17
C PHE A 155 19.27 -3.02 -18.18
N LYS A 156 20.24 -3.89 -17.87
CA LYS A 156 20.46 -5.15 -18.57
C LYS A 156 19.94 -6.28 -17.71
N LEU A 157 18.89 -6.94 -18.17
CA LEU A 157 18.28 -8.06 -17.47
C LEU A 157 19.03 -9.35 -17.85
N PRO A 158 19.28 -10.26 -16.88
CA PRO A 158 19.78 -11.60 -17.18
C PRO A 158 18.76 -12.36 -18.03
N GLU A 159 19.16 -13.40 -18.74
CA GLU A 159 18.23 -14.19 -19.55
C GLU A 159 17.12 -14.79 -18.66
N HIS A 160 15.90 -14.91 -19.18
CA HIS A 160 14.77 -15.41 -18.39
C HIS A 160 15.00 -16.83 -17.85
N GLU A 161 15.69 -17.69 -18.60
CA GLU A 161 16.06 -19.03 -18.12
C GLU A 161 17.10 -19.00 -17.00
N GLU A 162 17.99 -17.99 -17.00
CA GLU A 162 18.92 -17.76 -15.91
C GLU A 162 18.18 -17.31 -14.64
N LEU A 163 17.15 -16.47 -14.78
CA LEU A 163 16.28 -16.11 -13.65
C LEU A 163 15.54 -17.32 -13.06
N LYS A 164 15.08 -18.27 -13.87
CA LYS A 164 14.46 -19.51 -13.35
C LYS A 164 15.45 -20.37 -12.57
N ARG A 165 16.73 -20.37 -12.98
CA ARG A 165 17.79 -21.03 -12.22
C ARG A 165 18.05 -20.30 -10.91
N LEU A 166 18.17 -18.98 -10.95
CA LEU A 166 18.34 -18.16 -9.74
C LEU A 166 17.15 -18.30 -8.79
N SER A 167 15.93 -18.34 -9.32
CA SER A 167 14.70 -18.52 -8.54
C SER A 167 14.64 -19.89 -7.86
N SER A 168 14.95 -20.97 -8.58
CA SER A 168 14.96 -22.32 -8.01
C SER A 168 16.04 -22.50 -6.95
N THR A 169 17.23 -21.92 -7.14
CA THR A 169 18.31 -21.98 -6.13
C THR A 169 18.04 -21.13 -4.90
N ALA A 170 17.33 -20.01 -5.05
CA ALA A 170 17.01 -19.09 -3.96
C ALA A 170 15.63 -19.33 -3.32
N ASN A 171 14.97 -20.48 -3.63
CA ASN A 171 13.62 -20.82 -3.18
C ASN A 171 12.56 -19.76 -3.50
N TRP A 172 12.71 -19.03 -4.60
CA TRP A 172 11.68 -18.16 -5.12
C TRP A 172 10.65 -19.02 -5.84
N SER A 173 9.48 -19.24 -5.25
CA SER A 173 8.39 -19.89 -5.99
C SER A 173 7.77 -18.90 -6.99
N GLY A 174 7.31 -19.37 -8.15
CA GLY A 174 6.52 -18.55 -9.09
C GLY A 174 7.27 -17.78 -10.18
N VAL A 175 8.49 -18.19 -10.58
CA VAL A 175 9.15 -17.75 -11.83
C VAL A 175 9.00 -18.82 -12.91
#